data_AF-A0A7K2XEG7-F1
#
_entry.id   AF-A0A7K2XEG7-F1
#
_cell.length_a   1.000
_cell.length_b   1.000
_cell.length_c   1.000
_cell.angle_alpha   90.00
_cell.angle_beta   90.00
_cell.angle_gamma   90.00
#
_symmetry.space_group_name_H-M   'P 1'
#
loop_
_entity.id
_entity.type
_entity.pdbx_description
1 polymer ?
#
loop_
_entity_poly.entity_id
_entity_poly.type
_entity_poly.pdbx_seq_one_letter_code
_entity_poly.pdbx_strand_id
1 'polypeptide(L)'
;DVWLIAHRPGEAPPLPAALLAHPAVRTERLSLGPLARADTHRLAHDVLGAPPARSLSSLVDRAGGHPRLVIDLLTGLREENGVRLSGGEVELLTERLPARLSSRVRETLERYSPVCRQLLCVAAVLGDEVVYGDLALMTRTSVSALLPTLEEVYATGAVRNVGTRAVFQSPLLRRLIAESVPASVRLALEQEAAALRPAHRAQQHPAPARPAPPAA
;
A
#
# COMPACT_ATOMS: atom_id res chain seq x y z
N ASP A 1 29.30 7.31 -23.55
CA ASP A 1 28.17 7.94 -22.82
C ASP A 1 27.31 6.90 -22.13
N VAL A 2 26.97 7.12 -20.87
CA VAL A 2 26.06 6.26 -20.10
C VAL A 2 24.78 7.05 -19.88
N TRP A 3 23.65 6.46 -20.24
CA TRP A 3 22.32 7.06 -20.09
C TRP A 3 21.58 6.35 -18.96
N LEU A 4 21.02 7.13 -18.03
CA LEU A 4 20.19 6.65 -16.92
C LEU A 4 18.74 7.04 -17.19
N ILE A 5 17.84 6.06 -17.14
CA ILE A 5 16.43 6.24 -17.45
C ILE A 5 15.61 5.57 -16.36
N ALA A 6 14.64 6.31 -15.82
CA ALA A 6 13.72 5.82 -14.82
C ALA A 6 12.32 5.67 -15.43
N HIS A 7 11.66 4.56 -15.12
CA HIS A 7 10.27 4.34 -15.48
C HIS A 7 9.54 3.64 -14.32
N ARG A 8 8.22 3.82 -14.24
CA ARG A 8 7.41 3.11 -13.25
C ARG A 8 7.02 1.73 -13.81
N PRO A 9 7.01 0.66 -13.00
CA PRO A 9 6.39 -0.60 -13.39
C PRO A 9 4.91 -0.39 -13.75
N GLY A 10 4.42 -1.04 -14.81
CA GLY A 10 3.05 -0.86 -15.30
C GLY A 10 2.83 0.34 -16.22
N GLU A 11 3.78 1.27 -16.30
CA GLU A 11 3.81 2.30 -17.35
C GLU A 11 4.68 1.82 -18.52
N ALA A 12 4.35 2.26 -19.73
CA ALA A 12 5.13 1.92 -20.91
C ALA A 12 6.58 2.41 -20.75
N PRO A 13 7.59 1.61 -21.11
CA PRO A 13 8.97 2.04 -21.02
C PRO A 13 9.16 3.29 -21.91
N PRO A 14 9.90 4.31 -21.43
CA PRO A 14 10.13 5.54 -22.18
C PRO A 14 11.02 5.33 -23.41
N LEU A 15 11.69 4.18 -23.52
CA LEU A 15 12.48 3.80 -24.69
C LEU A 15 11.75 2.78 -25.57
N PRO A 16 11.87 2.90 -26.90
CA PRO A 16 11.39 1.88 -27.82
C PRO A 16 12.04 0.52 -27.51
N ALA A 17 11.26 -0.56 -27.53
CA ALA A 17 11.77 -1.91 -27.32
C ALA A 17 12.92 -2.27 -28.29
N ALA A 18 12.89 -1.71 -29.51
CA ALA A 18 13.94 -1.87 -30.51
C ALA A 18 15.31 -1.32 -30.06
N LEU A 19 15.33 -0.22 -29.29
CA LEU A 19 16.58 0.36 -28.78
C LEU A 19 17.16 -0.50 -27.65
N LEU A 20 16.30 -0.99 -26.75
CA LEU A 20 16.69 -1.88 -25.65
C LEU A 20 17.20 -3.24 -26.16
N ALA A 21 16.74 -3.67 -27.34
CA ALA A 21 17.16 -4.91 -27.99
C ALA A 21 18.34 -4.73 -28.96
N HIS A 22 18.88 -3.51 -29.12
CA HIS A 22 19.96 -3.26 -30.06
C HIS A 22 21.25 -3.92 -29.57
N PRO A 23 21.88 -4.83 -30.34
CA PRO A 23 23.09 -5.55 -29.91
C PRO A 23 24.32 -4.67 -29.68
N ALA A 24 24.32 -3.42 -30.16
CA ALA A 24 25.39 -2.45 -29.92
C ALA A 24 25.23 -1.68 -28.60
N VAL A 25 24.06 -1.80 -27.94
CA VAL A 25 23.74 -1.12 -26.68
C VAL A 25 23.70 -2.14 -25.56
N ARG A 26 24.60 -2.00 -24.58
CA ARG A 26 24.52 -2.78 -23.34
C ARG A 26 23.49 -2.13 -22.41
N THR A 27 22.41 -2.85 -22.15
CA THR A 27 21.36 -2.41 -21.21
C THR A 27 21.45 -3.23 -19.93
N GLU A 28 21.47 -2.55 -18.78
CA GLU A 28 21.34 -3.18 -17.47
C GLU A 28 20.09 -2.63 -16.78
N ARG A 29 19.28 -3.52 -16.18
CA ARG A 29 18.09 -3.12 -15.42
C ARG A 29 18.39 -3.21 -13.94
N LEU A 30 18.34 -2.07 -13.27
CA LEU A 30 18.38 -2.00 -11.81
C LEU A 30 16.96 -1.89 -11.27
N SER A 31 16.49 -2.91 -10.57
CA SER A 31 15.21 -2.84 -9.85
C SER A 31 15.40 -2.07 -8.55
N LEU A 32 14.69 -0.95 -8.40
CA LEU A 32 14.73 -0.15 -7.19
C LEU A 32 13.71 -0.69 -6.18
N GLY A 33 14.23 -1.22 -5.07
CA GLY A 33 13.41 -1.57 -3.91
C GLY A 33 13.06 -0.35 -3.05
N PRO A 34 12.25 -0.54 -2.01
CA PRO A 34 12.05 0.47 -0.98
C PRO A 34 13.38 0.82 -0.30
N LEU A 35 13.51 2.07 0.15
CA LEU A 35 14.65 2.51 0.95
C LEU A 35 14.73 1.71 2.25
N ALA A 36 15.95 1.41 2.69
CA ALA A 36 16.16 0.88 4.02
C ALA A 36 15.68 1.89 5.07
N ARG A 37 15.38 1.40 6.28
CA ARG A 37 14.95 2.25 7.40
C ARG A 37 15.94 3.40 7.64
N ALA A 38 17.23 3.11 7.72
CA ALA A 38 18.26 4.14 7.93
C ALA A 38 18.25 5.22 6.82
N ASP A 39 18.12 4.82 5.55
CA ASP A 39 18.05 5.74 4.41
C ASP A 39 16.79 6.60 4.43
N THR A 40 15.69 6.03 4.89
CA THR A 40 14.42 6.73 5.05
C THR A 40 14.51 7.83 6.11
N HIS A 41 15.20 7.56 7.23
CA HIS A 41 15.46 8.57 8.27
C HIS A 41 16.45 9.63 7.81
N ARG A 42 17.46 9.27 7.00
CA ARG A 42 18.36 10.25 6.36
C ARG A 42 17.60 11.18 5.42
N LEU A 43 16.75 10.61 4.56
CA LEU A 43 15.87 11.39 3.69
C LEU A 43 14.94 12.32 4.51
N ALA A 44 14.39 11.83 5.61
CA ALA A 44 13.54 12.65 6.48
C ALA A 44 14.30 13.82 7.08
N HIS A 45 15.51 13.58 7.59
CA HIS A 45 16.41 14.62 8.07
C HIS A 45 16.69 15.67 6.98
N ASP A 46 17.02 15.24 5.76
CA ASP A 46 17.33 16.14 4.64
C ASP A 46 16.13 17.02 4.26
N VAL A 47 14.91 16.47 4.30
CA VAL A 47 13.69 17.22 4.01
C VAL A 47 13.35 18.21 5.13
N LEU A 48 13.58 17.85 6.39
CA LEU A 48 13.21 18.63 7.57
C LEU A 48 14.27 19.65 7.99
N GLY A 49 15.54 19.42 7.64
CA GLY A 49 16.70 20.18 8.10
C GLY A 49 17.17 19.83 9.52
N ALA A 50 16.51 18.87 10.17
CA ALA A 50 16.82 18.38 11.52
C ALA A 50 16.25 16.96 11.69
N PRO A 51 16.80 16.14 12.61
CA PRO A 51 16.34 14.77 12.81
C PRO A 51 14.88 14.71 13.31
N PRO A 52 14.07 13.76 12.82
CA PRO A 52 12.71 13.58 13.31
C PRO A 52 12.69 12.96 14.71
N ALA A 53 11.92 13.56 15.64
CA ALA A 53 11.68 13.00 16.95
C ALA A 53 10.94 11.65 16.87
N ARG A 54 10.88 10.89 17.97
CA ARG A 54 10.35 9.52 18.01
C ARG A 54 8.96 9.33 17.36
N SER A 55 8.02 10.24 17.59
CA SER A 55 6.67 10.17 17.03
C SER A 55 6.67 10.35 15.52
N LEU A 56 7.38 11.37 15.02
CA LEU A 56 7.53 11.63 13.59
C LEU A 56 8.30 10.49 12.90
N SER A 57 9.36 9.99 13.53
CA SER A 57 10.12 8.83 13.10
C SER A 57 9.23 7.59 12.90
N SER A 58 8.32 7.34 13.84
CA SER A 58 7.39 6.22 13.76
C SER A 58 6.38 6.39 12.61
N LEU A 59 5.95 7.62 12.34
CA LEU A 59 5.08 7.92 11.19
C LEU A 59 5.83 7.77 9.85
N VAL A 60 7.09 8.21 9.79
CA VAL A 60 7.97 8.04 8.63
C VAL A 60 8.23 6.57 8.34
N ASP A 61 8.44 5.73 9.35
CA ASP A 61 8.60 4.28 9.18
C ASP A 61 7.40 3.63 8.46
N ARG A 62 6.18 4.15 8.71
CA ARG A 62 4.96 3.65 8.07
C ARG A 62 4.92 3.92 6.57
N ALA A 63 5.75 4.83 6.04
CA ALA A 63 5.90 5.00 4.60
C ALA A 63 6.48 3.74 3.93
N GLY A 64 7.12 2.83 4.68
CA GLY A 64 7.64 1.57 4.16
C GLY A 64 8.77 1.77 3.14
N GLY A 65 9.60 2.78 3.35
CA GLY A 65 10.74 3.08 2.48
C GLY A 65 10.39 3.71 1.13
N HIS A 66 9.14 4.16 0.92
CA HIS A 66 8.73 4.84 -0.31
C HIS A 66 9.19 6.32 -0.30
N PRO A 67 10.23 6.71 -1.08
CA PRO A 67 10.85 8.03 -0.96
C PRO A 67 9.84 9.17 -1.21
N ARG A 68 9.00 9.01 -2.24
CA ARG A 68 7.98 10.01 -2.58
C ARG A 68 6.97 10.20 -1.45
N LEU A 69 6.49 9.12 -0.83
CA LEU A 69 5.53 9.23 0.27
C LEU A 69 6.13 9.93 1.49
N VAL A 70 7.41 9.67 1.78
CA VAL A 70 8.14 10.35 2.88
C VAL A 70 8.25 11.85 2.60
N ILE A 71 8.71 12.23 1.41
CA ILE A 71 8.84 13.65 1.03
C ILE A 71 7.48 14.35 1.09
N ASP A 72 6.44 13.73 0.55
CA ASP A 72 5.11 14.31 0.47
C ASP A 72 4.46 14.45 1.85
N LEU A 73 4.63 13.45 2.72
CA LEU A 73 4.21 13.48 4.12
C LEU A 73 4.88 14.64 4.87
N LEU A 74 6.20 14.73 4.81
CA LEU A 74 6.97 15.71 5.59
C LEU A 74 6.75 17.13 5.07
N THR A 75 6.68 17.30 3.75
CA THR A 75 6.39 18.59 3.13
C THR A 75 4.98 19.04 3.51
N GLY A 76 3.98 18.15 3.42
CA GLY A 76 2.60 18.46 3.80
C GLY A 76 2.46 18.78 5.29
N LEU A 77 3.12 18.04 6.18
CA LEU A 77 3.12 18.34 7.61
C LEU A 77 3.73 19.71 7.90
N ARG A 78 4.78 20.11 7.17
CA ARG A 78 5.38 21.44 7.32
C ARG A 78 4.44 22.54 6.79
N GLU A 79 3.82 22.34 5.64
CA GLU A 79 2.86 23.27 5.04
C GLU A 79 1.62 23.49 5.93
N GLU A 80 1.21 22.44 6.65
CA GLU A 80 0.01 22.43 7.49
C GLU A 80 0.30 22.66 8.98
N ASN A 81 1.50 23.10 9.35
CA ASN A 81 1.95 23.31 10.74
C ASN A 81 1.77 22.07 11.65
N GLY A 82 1.84 20.88 11.08
CA GLY A 82 1.75 19.60 11.78
C GLY A 82 3.05 19.13 12.43
N VAL A 83 4.14 19.88 12.29
CA VAL A 83 5.45 19.61 12.91
C VAL A 83 6.07 20.88 13.46
N ARG A 84 6.97 20.74 14.45
CA ARG A 84 7.70 21.85 15.07
C ARG A 84 9.12 21.46 15.44
N LEU A 85 10.08 22.35 15.22
CA LEU A 85 11.45 22.19 15.71
C LEU A 85 11.52 22.50 17.21
N SER A 86 12.09 21.58 17.99
CA SER A 86 12.16 21.62 19.45
C SER A 86 13.38 20.85 19.92
N GLY A 87 14.28 21.48 20.68
CA GLY A 87 15.46 20.79 21.21
C GLY A 87 16.40 20.19 20.15
N GLY A 88 16.41 20.73 18.93
CA GLY A 88 17.22 20.20 17.82
C GLY A 88 16.58 19.03 17.04
N GLU A 89 15.37 18.60 17.42
CA GLU A 89 14.59 17.57 16.72
C GLU A 89 13.27 18.14 16.20
N VAL A 90 12.69 17.49 15.19
CA VAL A 90 11.36 17.85 14.67
C VAL A 90 10.29 16.97 15.29
N GLU A 91 9.43 17.57 16.11
CA GLU A 91 8.31 16.92 16.79
C GLU A 91 7.06 16.90 15.91
N LEU A 92 6.31 15.81 15.97
CA LEU A 92 4.97 15.69 15.38
C LEU A 92 3.93 16.32 16.31
N LEU A 93 3.13 17.26 15.79
CA LEU A 93 2.08 17.95 16.54
C LEU A 93 0.68 17.36 16.32
N THR A 94 0.51 16.54 15.29
CA THR A 94 -0.80 15.99 14.89
C THR A 94 -0.66 14.59 14.30
N GLU A 95 -1.63 13.72 14.59
CA GLU A 95 -1.75 12.38 14.00
C GLU A 95 -2.51 12.37 12.66
N ARG A 96 -3.01 13.55 12.23
CA ARG A 96 -3.73 13.72 10.97
C ARG A 96 -2.75 13.72 9.81
N LEU A 97 -3.09 13.00 8.75
CA LEU A 97 -2.31 13.01 7.52
C LEU A 97 -2.55 14.33 6.76
N PRO A 98 -1.53 14.89 6.09
CA PRO A 98 -1.67 16.11 5.31
C PRO A 98 -2.72 15.97 4.21
N ALA A 99 -3.55 17.00 4.02
CA ALA A 99 -4.60 17.02 2.99
C ALA A 99 -4.01 16.81 1.59
N ARG A 100 -2.85 17.39 1.31
CA ARG A 100 -2.12 17.22 0.04
C ARG A 100 -1.79 15.75 -0.25
N LEU A 101 -1.42 15.00 0.77
CA LEU A 101 -1.06 13.58 0.63
C LEU A 101 -2.29 12.76 0.24
N SER A 102 -3.43 13.04 0.88
CA SER A 102 -4.72 12.41 0.56
C SER A 102 -5.20 12.74 -0.86
N SER A 103 -5.08 14.01 -1.29
CA SER A 103 -5.44 14.43 -2.65
C SER A 103 -4.60 13.71 -3.72
N ARG A 104 -3.29 13.61 -3.51
CA ARG A 104 -2.40 12.91 -4.45
C ARG A 104 -2.71 11.43 -4.59
N VAL A 105 -3.02 10.75 -3.49
CA VAL A 105 -3.43 9.33 -3.55
C VAL A 105 -4.73 9.21 -4.34
N ARG A 106 -5.70 10.11 -4.14
CA ARG A 106 -6.94 10.14 -4.91
C ARG A 106 -6.70 10.32 -6.42
N GLU A 107 -5.93 11.33 -6.80
CA GLU A 107 -5.55 11.59 -8.21
C GLU A 107 -4.79 10.42 -8.82
N THR A 108 -3.96 9.74 -8.04
CA THR A 108 -3.22 8.56 -8.49
C THR A 108 -4.18 7.39 -8.72
N LEU A 109 -5.11 7.16 -7.80
CA LEU A 109 -6.12 6.11 -7.92
C LEU A 109 -7.01 6.32 -9.15
N GLU A 110 -7.37 7.58 -9.47
CA GLU A 110 -8.20 7.93 -10.63
C GLU A 110 -7.63 7.52 -11.99
N ARG A 111 -6.33 7.20 -12.07
CA ARG A 111 -5.68 6.69 -13.28
C ARG A 111 -5.95 5.21 -13.55
N TYR A 112 -6.42 4.48 -12.55
CA TYR A 112 -6.73 3.06 -12.64
C TYR A 112 -8.22 2.84 -12.86
N SER A 113 -8.58 1.64 -13.33
CA SER A 113 -9.97 1.29 -13.58
C SER A 113 -10.83 1.45 -12.31
N PRO A 114 -12.12 1.78 -12.45
CA PRO A 114 -13.02 1.87 -11.30
C PRO A 114 -13.05 0.60 -10.44
N VAL A 115 -12.90 -0.57 -11.08
CA VAL A 115 -12.89 -1.88 -10.43
C VAL A 115 -11.60 -2.08 -9.63
N CYS A 116 -10.43 -1.72 -10.17
CA CYS A 116 -9.16 -1.75 -9.44
C CYS A 116 -9.18 -0.82 -8.23
N ARG A 117 -9.68 0.41 -8.40
CA ARG A 117 -9.85 1.37 -7.30
C ARG A 117 -10.77 0.84 -6.21
N GLN A 118 -11.91 0.25 -6.57
CA GLN A 118 -12.84 -0.34 -5.62
C GLN A 118 -12.16 -1.48 -4.83
N LEU A 119 -11.45 -2.37 -5.52
CA LEU A 119 -10.76 -3.50 -4.88
C LEU A 119 -9.67 -3.02 -3.92
N LEU A 120 -8.88 -2.00 -4.30
CA LEU A 120 -7.88 -1.36 -3.43
C LEU A 120 -8.51 -0.73 -2.19
N CYS A 121 -9.63 -0.01 -2.35
CA CYS A 121 -10.35 0.59 -1.23
C CYS A 121 -10.87 -0.47 -0.25
N VAL A 122 -11.49 -1.53 -0.76
CA VAL A 122 -11.96 -2.65 0.08
C VAL A 122 -10.78 -3.31 0.80
N ALA A 123 -9.71 -3.65 0.08
CA ALA A 123 -8.51 -4.24 0.67
C ALA A 123 -7.91 -3.34 1.77
N ALA A 124 -7.83 -2.03 1.53
CA ALA A 124 -7.24 -1.08 2.47
C ALA A 124 -8.03 -0.96 3.77
N VAL A 125 -9.35 -1.13 3.71
CA VAL A 125 -10.23 -1.17 4.88
C VAL A 125 -10.10 -2.49 5.64
N LEU A 126 -9.93 -3.62 4.93
CA LEU A 126 -9.82 -4.95 5.53
C LEU A 126 -8.54 -5.13 6.36
N GLY A 127 -7.42 -4.58 5.93
CA GLY A 127 -6.18 -4.61 6.71
C GLY A 127 -4.89 -4.55 5.88
N ASP A 128 -3.75 -4.74 6.55
CA ASP A 128 -2.43 -4.75 5.92
C ASP A 128 -2.19 -6.02 5.08
N GLU A 129 -2.81 -7.14 5.49
CA GLU A 129 -2.84 -8.41 4.78
C GLU A 129 -4.28 -8.84 4.56
N VAL A 130 -4.62 -9.21 3.33
CA VAL A 130 -5.98 -9.60 2.98
C VAL A 130 -5.97 -10.90 2.19
N VAL A 131 -6.76 -11.88 2.63
CA VAL A 131 -6.92 -13.15 1.93
C VAL A 131 -7.82 -12.92 0.70
N TYR A 132 -7.50 -13.56 -0.44
CA TYR A 132 -8.31 -13.39 -1.66
C TYR A 132 -9.76 -13.83 -1.49
N GLY A 133 -10.03 -14.82 -0.63
CA GLY A 133 -11.38 -15.25 -0.29
C GLY A 133 -12.22 -14.13 0.35
N ASP A 134 -11.63 -13.36 1.27
CA ASP A 134 -12.31 -12.24 1.91
C ASP A 134 -12.58 -11.11 0.90
N LEU A 135 -11.64 -10.83 0.00
CA LEU A 135 -11.84 -9.87 -1.09
C LEU A 135 -12.98 -10.30 -2.01
N ALA A 136 -13.03 -11.58 -2.38
CA ALA A 136 -14.08 -12.11 -3.25
C ALA A 136 -15.47 -12.00 -2.59
N LEU A 137 -15.57 -12.31 -1.30
CA LEU A 137 -16.81 -12.17 -0.54
C LEU A 137 -17.26 -10.70 -0.45
N MET A 138 -16.37 -9.81 -0.04
CA MET A 138 -16.65 -8.37 0.10
C MET A 138 -17.02 -7.69 -1.23
N THR A 139 -16.47 -8.19 -2.35
CA THR A 139 -16.79 -7.68 -3.70
C THR A 139 -17.89 -8.48 -4.40
N ARG A 140 -18.51 -9.46 -3.71
CA ARG A 140 -19.58 -10.33 -4.21
C ARG A 140 -19.24 -10.98 -5.55
N THR A 141 -18.01 -11.49 -5.66
CA THR A 141 -17.48 -12.12 -6.86
C THR A 141 -16.75 -13.43 -6.49
N SER A 142 -16.17 -14.11 -7.48
CA SER A 142 -15.31 -15.27 -7.26
C SER A 142 -13.83 -14.88 -7.28
N VAL A 143 -12.98 -15.69 -6.62
CA VAL A 143 -11.51 -15.49 -6.70
C VAL A 143 -11.00 -15.55 -8.14
N SER A 144 -11.58 -16.40 -8.98
CA SER A 144 -11.23 -16.48 -10.40
C SER A 144 -11.56 -15.21 -11.18
N ALA A 145 -12.70 -14.58 -10.87
CA ALA A 145 -13.10 -13.32 -11.50
C ALA A 145 -12.26 -12.11 -11.04
N LEU A 146 -11.57 -12.21 -9.89
CA LEU A 146 -10.67 -11.18 -9.42
C LEU A 146 -9.34 -11.12 -10.19
N LEU A 147 -8.93 -12.18 -10.90
CA LEU A 147 -7.59 -12.29 -11.50
C LEU A 147 -7.19 -11.07 -12.36
N PRO A 148 -8.02 -10.59 -13.32
CA PRO A 148 -7.65 -9.42 -14.14
C PRO A 148 -7.52 -8.14 -13.31
N THR A 149 -8.37 -7.99 -12.28
CA THR A 149 -8.32 -6.83 -11.39
C THR A 149 -7.10 -6.89 -10.48
N LEU A 150 -6.72 -8.09 -10.00
CA LEU A 150 -5.53 -8.29 -9.17
C LEU A 150 -4.24 -7.99 -9.95
N GLU A 151 -4.18 -8.35 -11.23
CA GLU A 151 -3.05 -7.97 -12.11
C GLU A 151 -2.89 -6.45 -12.19
N GLU A 152 -4.00 -5.72 -12.38
CA GLU A 152 -3.99 -4.26 -12.36
C GLU A 152 -3.60 -3.70 -10.98
N VAL A 153 -4.10 -4.30 -9.89
CA VAL A 153 -3.73 -3.94 -8.51
C VAL A 153 -2.23 -4.12 -8.28
N TYR A 154 -1.63 -5.21 -8.73
CA TYR A 154 -0.19 -5.42 -8.59
C TYR A 154 0.63 -4.47 -9.47
N ALA A 155 0.12 -4.12 -10.66
CA ALA A 155 0.73 -3.11 -11.51
C ALA A 155 0.79 -1.73 -10.85
N THR A 156 -0.10 -1.43 -9.89
CA THR A 156 -0.01 -0.19 -9.10
C THR A 156 1.21 -0.13 -8.18
N GLY A 157 1.79 -1.29 -7.83
CA GLY A 157 2.83 -1.41 -6.82
C GLY A 157 2.36 -1.16 -5.37
N ALA A 158 1.10 -0.80 -5.13
CA ALA A 158 0.60 -0.57 -3.76
C ALA A 158 0.55 -1.87 -2.92
N VAL A 159 0.33 -2.99 -3.60
CA VAL A 159 0.09 -4.31 -3.02
C VAL A 159 1.01 -5.33 -3.70
N ARG A 160 1.49 -6.31 -2.93
CA ARG A 160 2.22 -7.49 -3.44
C ARG A 160 1.44 -8.76 -3.18
N ASN A 161 1.62 -9.76 -4.04
CA ASN A 161 1.14 -11.12 -3.82
C ASN A 161 2.08 -11.87 -2.86
N VAL A 162 1.52 -12.43 -1.78
CA VAL A 162 2.20 -13.32 -0.84
C VAL A 162 1.35 -14.58 -0.65
N GLY A 163 1.57 -15.56 -1.52
CA GLY A 163 0.88 -16.85 -1.48
C GLY A 163 -0.64 -16.70 -1.68
N THR A 164 -1.41 -16.85 -0.61
CA THR A 164 -2.88 -16.75 -0.62
C THR A 164 -3.40 -15.37 -0.21
N ARG A 165 -2.50 -14.38 -0.09
CA ARG A 165 -2.81 -13.05 0.44
C ARG A 165 -2.24 -11.93 -0.41
N ALA A 166 -2.98 -10.83 -0.45
CA ALA A 166 -2.54 -9.52 -0.88
C ALA A 166 -1.98 -8.74 0.32
N VAL A 167 -0.76 -8.19 0.21
CA VAL A 167 -0.11 -7.44 1.29
C VAL A 167 0.27 -6.04 0.83
N PHE A 168 -0.15 -5.01 1.57
CA PHE A 168 0.25 -3.63 1.28
C PHE A 168 1.75 -3.44 1.51
N GLN A 169 2.43 -2.80 0.58
CA GLN A 169 3.86 -2.51 0.71
C GLN A 169 4.13 -1.38 1.72
N SER A 170 3.15 -0.51 1.96
CA SER A 170 3.26 0.64 2.84
C SER A 170 2.01 0.77 3.71
N PRO A 171 2.14 0.63 5.05
CA PRO A 171 1.03 0.89 5.97
C PRO A 171 0.47 2.31 5.86
N LEU A 172 1.30 3.29 5.49
CA LEU A 172 0.86 4.66 5.24
C LEU A 172 0.04 4.77 3.96
N LEU A 173 0.47 4.12 2.87
CA LEU A 173 -0.31 4.09 1.62
C LEU A 173 -1.67 3.43 1.84
N ARG A 174 -1.71 2.29 2.56
CA ARG A 174 -2.96 1.65 2.95
C ARG A 174 -3.88 2.62 3.70
N ARG A 175 -3.34 3.29 4.72
CA ARG A 175 -4.09 4.28 5.52
C ARG A 175 -4.67 5.38 4.63
N LEU A 176 -3.89 5.92 3.70
CA LEU A 176 -4.35 6.96 2.77
C LEU A 176 -5.47 6.48 1.85
N ILE A 177 -5.37 5.25 1.33
CA ILE A 177 -6.41 4.66 0.50
C ILE A 177 -7.69 4.45 1.33
N ALA A 178 -7.57 3.93 2.55
CA ALA A 178 -8.71 3.76 3.46
C ALA A 178 -9.34 5.11 3.89
N GLU A 179 -8.54 6.16 4.07
CA GLU A 179 -9.01 7.52 4.37
C GLU A 179 -9.66 8.21 3.16
N SER A 180 -9.39 7.75 1.94
CA SER A 180 -10.09 8.22 0.72
C SER A 180 -11.54 7.75 0.65
N VAL A 181 -11.87 6.66 1.36
CA VAL A 181 -13.25 6.15 1.48
C VAL A 181 -14.01 7.01 2.48
N PRO A 182 -15.24 7.48 2.15
CA PRO A 182 -16.08 8.20 3.10
C PRO A 182 -16.26 7.44 4.42
N ALA A 183 -16.20 8.13 5.54
CA ALA A 183 -16.16 7.50 6.87
C ALA A 183 -17.36 6.57 7.13
N SER A 184 -18.55 6.93 6.66
CA SER A 184 -19.76 6.10 6.76
C SER A 184 -19.64 4.79 5.98
N VAL A 185 -19.09 4.86 4.76
CA VAL A 185 -18.86 3.69 3.90
C VAL A 185 -17.76 2.81 4.49
N ARG A 186 -16.67 3.41 4.98
CA ARG A 186 -15.60 2.67 5.65
C ARG A 186 -16.14 1.89 6.85
N LEU A 187 -16.93 2.54 7.71
CA LEU A 187 -17.55 1.88 8.87
C LEU A 187 -18.45 0.70 8.44
N ALA A 188 -19.24 0.87 7.39
CA ALA A 188 -20.09 -0.20 6.86
C ALA A 188 -19.26 -1.39 6.34
N LEU A 189 -18.17 -1.12 5.60
CA LEU A 189 -17.25 -2.15 5.13
C LEU A 189 -16.54 -2.88 6.28
N GLU A 190 -16.14 -2.16 7.33
CA GLU A 190 -15.54 -2.74 8.53
C GLU A 190 -16.52 -3.68 9.25
N GLN A 191 -17.79 -3.30 9.32
CA GLN A 191 -18.86 -4.12 9.90
C GLN A 191 -19.16 -5.36 9.05
N GLU A 192 -19.28 -5.21 7.73
CA GLU A 192 -19.47 -6.33 6.80
C GLU A 192 -18.30 -7.32 6.90
N ALA A 193 -17.07 -6.81 6.93
CA ALA A 193 -15.87 -7.62 7.13
C ALA A 193 -15.89 -8.37 8.47
N ALA A 194 -16.30 -7.72 9.56
CA ALA A 194 -16.40 -8.35 10.88
C ALA A 194 -17.42 -9.49 10.90
N ALA A 195 -18.52 -9.37 10.14
CA ALA A 195 -19.54 -10.41 10.01
C ALA A 195 -19.06 -11.64 9.21
N LEU A 196 -18.09 -11.47 8.30
CA LEU A 196 -17.54 -12.55 7.47
C LEU A 196 -16.47 -13.41 8.18
N ARG A 197 -15.68 -12.83 9.08
CA ARG A 197 -14.62 -13.54 9.83
C ARG A 197 -15.09 -14.80 10.60
N PRO A 198 -16.27 -14.83 11.25
CA PRO A 198 -16.79 -16.06 11.87
C PRO A 198 -17.04 -17.19 10.86
N ALA A 199 -17.50 -16.87 9.64
CA ALA A 199 -17.81 -17.86 8.61
C ALA A 199 -16.54 -18.49 8.01
N HIS A 200 -15.46 -17.72 7.86
CA HIS A 200 -14.19 -18.21 7.33
C HIS A 200 -13.42 -19.08 8.35
N ARG A 201 -13.47 -18.74 9.65
CA ARG A 201 -12.85 -19.56 10.72
C ARG A 201 -13.51 -20.93 10.86
N ALA A 202 -14.82 -21.03 10.66
CA ALA A 202 -15.56 -22.30 10.68
C ALA A 202 -15.24 -23.21 9.47
N GLN A 203 -14.85 -22.64 8.33
CA GLN A 203 -14.48 -23.38 7.12
C GLN A 203 -13.01 -23.83 7.10
N GLN A 204 -12.13 -23.11 7.79
CA GLN A 204 -10.70 -23.45 7.90
C GLN A 204 -10.37 -24.46 9.02
N HIS A 205 -11.25 -24.65 10.01
CA HIS A 205 -11.16 -25.69 11.03
C HIS A 205 -12.50 -26.44 11.09
N PRO A 206 -12.73 -27.45 10.22
CA PRO A 206 -13.88 -28.33 10.42
C PRO A 206 -13.73 -29.02 11.78
N ALA A 207 -14.79 -28.95 12.60
CA ALA A 207 -14.83 -29.66 13.88
C ALA A 207 -14.47 -31.15 13.65
N PRO A 208 -13.62 -31.76 14.48
CA PRO A 208 -13.26 -33.16 14.30
C PRO A 208 -14.53 -34.01 14.31
N ALA A 209 -14.68 -34.85 13.28
CA ALA A 209 -15.82 -35.75 13.15
C ALA A 209 -15.97 -36.56 14.43
N ARG A 210 -17.18 -36.54 14.99
CA ARG A 210 -17.55 -37.31 16.17
C ARG A 210 -17.21 -38.80 15.90
N PRO A 211 -16.46 -39.48 16.78
CA PRO A 211 -16.12 -40.88 16.54
C PRO A 211 -17.40 -41.73 16.48
N ALA A 212 -17.46 -42.60 15.47
CA ALA A 212 -18.57 -43.53 15.28
C ALA A 212 -18.72 -44.42 16.52
N PRO A 213 -19.96 -44.78 16.92
CA PRO A 213 -20.17 -45.68 18.05
C PRO A 213 -19.54 -47.06 17.73
N PRO A 214 -18.97 -47.74 18.74
CA PRO A 214 -18.32 -49.02 18.54
C PRO A 214 -19.35 -50.05 18.05
N ALA A 215 -18.99 -50.77 16.98
CA ALA A 215 -19.77 -51.91 16.49
C ALA A 215 -19.72 -53.05 17.51
N ALA A 216 -20.89 -53.63 17.78
CA ALA A 216 -21.10 -54.76 18.69
C ALA A 216 -20.59 -56.08 18.10
#